data_AF-A0AAJ2E535-F1
#
_entry.id   AF-A0AAJ2E535-F1
#
_cell.length_a   1.000
_cell.length_b   1.000
_cell.length_c   1.000
_cell.angle_alpha   90.00
_cell.angle_beta   90.00
_cell.angle_gamma   90.00
#
_symmetry.space_group_name_H-M   'P 1'
#
loop_
_entity.id
_entity.type
_entity.pdbx_description
1 polymer ?
#
loop_
_entity_poly.entity_id
_entity_poly.type
_entity_poly.pdbx_seq_one_letter_code
_entity_poly.pdbx_strand_id
1 'polypeptide(L)'
;MSTLTSENDHDKLKISYRATDGAVHLYNVDKFDSCSSMAVYKVPSAYSIAIDGSCSSQGGQIFTNIYEWDSSFGNWCLRREVTGEKPYLNSGEVASKEYVARVEGCFAPGDLRPPRYTPSTQSRKAVISQLRYFRTIIKDEAAIKEFIRLFPFYSVEELVPYINVNTVQDIIDIAFNLQSMIDLTRQYRC
;
A
#
# COMPACT_ATOMS: atom_id res chain seq x y z
N MET A 1 -14.77 18.55 3.04
CA MET A 1 -14.48 17.12 2.79
C MET A 1 -13.72 17.02 1.47
N SER A 2 -12.67 16.20 1.41
CA SER A 2 -11.93 15.96 0.16
C SER A 2 -12.59 14.86 -0.67
N THR A 3 -12.67 15.09 -1.98
CA THR A 3 -13.38 14.20 -2.91
C THR A 3 -12.40 13.68 -3.95
N LEU A 4 -12.42 12.36 -4.16
CA LEU A 4 -11.62 11.67 -5.18
C LEU A 4 -12.60 11.09 -6.21
N THR A 5 -12.40 11.43 -7.47
CA THR A 5 -13.16 10.88 -8.61
C THR A 5 -12.19 10.35 -9.65
N SER A 6 -12.56 9.29 -10.34
CA SER A 6 -11.73 8.70 -11.38
C SER A 6 -12.55 8.17 -12.54
N GLU A 7 -11.95 8.23 -13.72
CA GLU A 7 -12.52 7.75 -14.97
C GLU A 7 -11.45 7.00 -15.75
N ASN A 8 -11.80 5.81 -16.26
CA ASN A 8 -10.94 5.07 -17.17
C ASN A 8 -11.24 5.53 -18.61
N ASP A 9 -10.23 6.03 -19.30
CA ASP A 9 -10.28 6.48 -20.69
C ASP A 9 -9.29 5.66 -21.52
N HIS A 10 -9.79 4.56 -22.11
CA HIS A 10 -9.08 3.55 -22.93
C HIS A 10 -7.67 3.14 -22.46
N ASP A 11 -6.68 4.02 -22.53
CA ASP A 11 -5.27 3.79 -22.18
C ASP A 11 -4.81 4.53 -20.92
N LYS A 12 -5.70 5.31 -20.29
CA LYS A 12 -5.38 6.16 -19.14
C LYS A 12 -6.41 6.08 -18.05
N LEU A 13 -5.96 6.27 -16.82
CA LEU A 13 -6.77 6.57 -15.66
C LEU A 13 -6.69 8.06 -15.38
N LYS A 14 -7.82 8.77 -15.55
CA LYS A 14 -7.96 10.17 -15.16
C LYS A 14 -8.39 10.23 -13.71
N ILE A 15 -7.69 11.02 -12.90
CA ILE A 15 -7.97 11.18 -11.47
C ILE A 15 -8.16 12.67 -11.19
N SER A 16 -9.23 12.99 -10.50
CA SER A 16 -9.49 14.33 -9.96
C SER A 16 -9.60 14.25 -8.46
N TYR A 17 -8.79 15.06 -7.78
CA TYR A 17 -8.77 15.19 -6.33
C TYR A 17 -9.10 16.63 -5.94
N ARG A 18 -10.19 16.82 -5.20
CA ARG A 18 -10.54 18.09 -4.58
C ARG A 18 -10.07 18.09 -3.13
N ALA A 19 -9.08 18.92 -2.84
CA ALA A 19 -8.57 19.14 -1.49
C ALA A 19 -9.57 19.93 -0.63
N THR A 20 -9.35 19.94 0.69
CA THR A 20 -10.28 20.53 1.66
C THR A 20 -10.36 22.05 1.54
N ASP A 21 -9.31 22.70 1.07
CA ASP A 21 -9.24 24.13 0.76
C ASP A 21 -9.93 24.50 -0.58
N GLY A 22 -10.46 23.51 -1.30
CA GLY A 22 -11.13 23.68 -2.57
C GLY A 22 -10.21 23.56 -3.79
N ALA A 23 -8.90 23.42 -3.61
CA ALA A 23 -7.97 23.19 -4.71
C ALA A 23 -8.30 21.88 -5.44
N VAL A 24 -8.23 21.89 -6.77
CA VAL A 24 -8.50 20.71 -7.60
C VAL A 24 -7.21 20.29 -8.29
N HIS A 25 -6.83 19.05 -8.07
CA HIS A 25 -5.67 18.41 -8.69
C HIS A 25 -6.16 17.39 -9.71
N LEU A 26 -5.60 17.46 -10.91
CA LEU A 26 -5.92 16.57 -12.02
C LEU A 26 -4.68 15.76 -12.39
N TYR A 27 -4.86 14.45 -12.55
CA TYR A 27 -3.80 13.52 -12.90
C TYR A 27 -4.24 12.65 -14.06
N ASN A 28 -3.29 12.34 -14.95
CA ASN A 28 -3.47 11.38 -16.04
C ASN A 28 -2.42 10.30 -15.87
N VAL A 29 -2.86 9.09 -15.57
CA VAL A 29 -1.98 7.96 -15.31
C VAL A 29 -2.10 7.00 -16.48
N ASP A 30 -1.01 6.78 -17.20
CA ASP A 30 -0.99 5.76 -18.24
C ASP A 30 -1.15 4.38 -17.60
N LYS A 31 -1.75 3.44 -18.33
CA LYS A 31 -1.81 2.05 -17.87
C LYS A 31 -0.41 1.49 -17.62
N PHE A 32 -0.26 0.67 -16.58
CA PHE A 32 1.01 0.00 -16.29
C PHE A 32 1.44 -0.94 -17.42
N ASP A 33 0.47 -1.59 -18.07
CA ASP A 33 0.67 -2.38 -19.29
C ASP A 33 -0.62 -2.40 -20.15
N SER A 34 -0.58 -3.05 -21.32
CA SER A 34 -1.71 -3.11 -22.24
C SER A 34 -2.93 -3.88 -21.71
N CYS A 35 -2.75 -4.78 -20.73
CA CYS A 35 -3.83 -5.63 -20.20
C CYS A 35 -4.38 -5.16 -18.84
N SER A 36 -3.74 -4.16 -18.23
CA SER A 36 -4.07 -3.69 -16.91
C SER A 36 -5.42 -2.99 -16.88
N SER A 37 -6.31 -3.52 -16.04
CA SER A 37 -7.48 -2.78 -15.57
C SER A 37 -7.04 -1.90 -14.41
N MET A 38 -7.16 -0.59 -14.58
CA MET A 38 -6.70 0.39 -13.60
C MET A 38 -7.84 0.83 -12.67
N ALA A 39 -7.53 0.99 -11.40
CA ALA A 39 -8.44 1.52 -10.40
C ALA A 39 -7.68 2.42 -9.42
N VAL A 40 -8.38 3.42 -8.88
CA VAL A 40 -7.87 4.19 -7.74
C VAL A 40 -8.83 4.06 -6.57
N TYR A 41 -8.28 3.88 -5.37
CA TYR A 41 -9.05 3.82 -4.14
C TYR A 41 -8.28 4.45 -2.97
N LYS A 42 -9.01 4.86 -1.94
CA LYS A 42 -8.40 5.28 -0.68
C LYS A 42 -7.92 4.04 0.07
N VAL A 43 -6.68 4.03 0.54
CA VAL A 43 -6.19 2.96 1.40
C VAL A 43 -6.90 3.11 2.75
N PRO A 44 -7.66 2.10 3.21
CA PRO A 44 -8.38 2.19 4.47
C PRO A 44 -7.44 2.55 5.61
N SER A 45 -7.85 3.51 6.43
CA SER A 45 -7.11 3.97 7.62
C SER A 45 -5.70 4.51 7.39
N ALA A 46 -5.24 4.62 6.15
CA ALA A 46 -4.03 5.36 5.80
C ALA A 46 -4.42 6.67 5.12
N TYR A 47 -3.66 7.74 5.35
CA TYR A 47 -3.82 8.99 4.60
C TYR A 47 -3.19 8.86 3.20
N SER A 48 -3.55 7.79 2.49
CA SER A 48 -2.95 7.36 1.23
C SER A 48 -4.03 7.00 0.20
N ILE A 49 -3.68 7.14 -1.06
CA ILE A 49 -4.43 6.57 -2.18
C ILE A 49 -3.58 5.48 -2.83
N ALA A 50 -4.24 4.45 -3.33
CA ALA A 50 -3.63 3.39 -4.12
C ALA A 50 -4.14 3.48 -5.55
N ILE A 51 -3.23 3.39 -6.51
CA ILE A 51 -3.53 3.19 -7.91
C ILE A 51 -3.09 1.78 -8.24
N ASP A 52 -4.06 0.91 -8.45
CA ASP A 52 -3.85 -0.49 -8.77
C ASP A 52 -4.08 -0.72 -10.25
N GLY A 53 -3.22 -1.53 -10.84
CA GLY A 53 -3.39 -2.07 -12.18
C GLY A 53 -3.17 -3.57 -12.12
N SER A 54 -4.12 -4.31 -12.67
CA SER A 54 -3.97 -5.75 -12.74
C SER A 54 -4.45 -6.31 -14.07
N CYS A 55 -3.70 -7.30 -14.57
CA CYS A 55 -4.09 -8.07 -15.74
C CYS A 55 -4.93 -9.28 -15.39
N SER A 56 -5.87 -9.60 -16.27
CA SER A 56 -6.63 -10.84 -16.26
C SER A 56 -5.77 -11.97 -16.83
N SER A 57 -4.87 -12.56 -16.03
CA SER A 57 -4.15 -13.79 -16.40
C SER A 57 -4.20 -14.84 -15.30
N GLN A 58 -3.93 -16.07 -15.69
CA GLN A 58 -3.80 -17.28 -14.86
C GLN A 58 -2.54 -17.18 -13.96
N GLY A 59 -2.58 -16.27 -12.99
CA GLY A 59 -1.39 -15.72 -12.33
C GLY A 59 -0.95 -14.45 -13.07
N GLY A 60 -1.26 -13.28 -12.50
CA GLY A 60 -1.10 -11.98 -13.17
C GLY A 60 -0.25 -11.03 -12.36
N GLN A 61 0.40 -10.10 -13.05
CA GLN A 61 1.22 -9.10 -12.38
C GLN A 61 0.33 -8.19 -11.53
N ILE A 62 0.72 -8.02 -10.28
CA ILE A 62 0.17 -7.01 -9.38
C ILE A 62 1.08 -5.81 -9.52
N PHE A 63 0.51 -4.66 -9.82
CA PHE A 63 1.23 -3.40 -9.77
C PHE A 63 0.35 -2.38 -9.07
N THR A 64 0.71 -2.01 -7.84
CA THR A 64 -0.03 -1.03 -7.06
C THR A 64 0.90 0.07 -6.58
N ASN A 65 0.62 1.30 -7.01
CA ASN A 65 1.34 2.50 -6.58
C ASN A 65 0.59 3.17 -5.43
N ILE A 66 1.27 3.30 -4.29
CA ILE A 66 0.74 3.91 -3.08
C ILE A 66 1.27 5.35 -2.96
N TYR A 67 0.35 6.30 -2.97
CA TYR A 67 0.64 7.71 -2.84
C TYR A 67 0.20 8.24 -1.49
N GLU A 68 1.00 9.13 -0.90
CA GLU A 68 0.65 9.90 0.29
C GLU A 68 0.65 11.39 -0.03
N TRP A 69 -0.24 12.14 0.61
CA TRP A 69 -0.23 13.58 0.50
C TRP A 69 0.96 14.17 1.24
N ASP A 70 1.81 14.92 0.55
CA ASP A 70 2.92 15.65 1.15
C ASP A 70 2.63 17.15 1.11
N SER A 71 2.44 17.75 2.29
CA SER A 71 2.17 19.18 2.43
C SER A 71 3.31 20.07 1.96
N SER A 72 4.55 19.56 1.98
CA SER A 72 5.74 20.31 1.51
C SER A 72 5.71 20.51 -0.01
N PHE A 73 5.11 19.55 -0.73
CA PHE A 73 4.93 19.61 -2.18
C PHE A 73 3.53 20.06 -2.59
N GLY A 74 2.57 20.05 -1.66
CA GLY A 74 1.15 20.31 -1.94
C GLY A 74 0.58 19.31 -2.96
N ASN A 75 1.01 18.04 -2.90
CA ASN A 75 0.67 17.04 -3.91
C ASN A 75 0.67 15.61 -3.34
N TRP A 76 0.07 14.68 -4.08
CA TRP A 76 0.23 13.24 -3.86
C TRP A 76 1.62 12.81 -4.35
N CYS A 77 2.37 12.13 -3.50
CA CYS A 77 3.71 11.64 -3.79
C CYS A 77 3.74 10.12 -3.69
N LEU A 78 4.29 9.45 -4.69
CA LEU A 78 4.54 8.01 -4.66
C LEU A 78 5.47 7.68 -3.49
N ARG A 79 5.05 6.75 -2.65
CA ARG A 79 5.82 6.29 -1.49
C ARG A 79 6.14 4.82 -1.53
N ARG A 80 5.23 4.00 -2.06
CA ARG A 80 5.46 2.56 -2.24
C ARG A 80 5.02 2.12 -3.63
N GLU A 81 5.77 1.20 -4.19
CA GLU A 81 5.35 0.37 -5.31
C GLU A 81 5.24 -1.06 -4.82
N VAL A 82 4.07 -1.65 -4.99
CA VAL A 82 3.81 -3.06 -4.73
C VAL A 82 3.82 -3.76 -6.06
N THR A 83 4.76 -4.69 -6.24
CA THR A 83 4.86 -5.53 -7.43
C THR A 83 4.69 -6.98 -7.04
N GLY A 84 4.32 -7.86 -7.97
CA GLY A 84 4.16 -9.26 -7.63
C GLY A 84 3.36 -10.06 -8.62
N GLU A 85 2.95 -11.25 -8.19
CA GLU A 85 2.12 -12.18 -8.96
C GLU A 85 0.91 -12.61 -8.13
N LYS A 86 -0.28 -12.51 -8.72
CA LYS A 86 -1.53 -13.07 -8.18
C LYS A 86 -1.41 -14.60 -8.12
N PRO A 87 -2.03 -15.26 -7.11
CA PRO A 87 -2.03 -16.71 -7.05
C PRO A 87 -2.72 -17.28 -8.30
N TYR A 88 -2.09 -18.27 -8.94
CA TYR A 88 -2.74 -19.00 -10.00
C TYR A 88 -3.56 -20.17 -9.43
N LEU A 89 -4.88 -19.97 -9.33
CA LEU A 89 -5.81 -20.91 -8.68
C LEU A 89 -5.73 -22.37 -9.19
N ASN A 90 -5.33 -22.60 -10.45
CA ASN A 90 -5.23 -23.96 -11.00
C ASN A 90 -3.85 -24.62 -10.80
N SER A 91 -2.84 -23.88 -10.33
CA SER A 91 -1.50 -24.41 -10.06
C SER A 91 -1.33 -24.97 -8.65
N GLY A 92 -2.35 -24.79 -7.79
CA GLY A 92 -2.22 -25.08 -6.36
C GLY A 92 -1.47 -24.01 -5.57
N GLU A 93 -1.04 -22.91 -6.19
CA GLU A 93 -0.56 -21.73 -5.46
C GLU A 93 -1.74 -21.04 -4.75
N VAL A 94 -1.64 -20.94 -3.41
CA VAL A 94 -2.74 -20.47 -2.55
C VAL A 94 -2.58 -18.99 -2.16
N ALA A 95 -1.42 -18.38 -2.40
CA ALA A 95 -1.11 -17.00 -2.01
C ALA A 95 -0.37 -16.23 -3.11
N SER A 96 -0.61 -14.92 -3.20
CA SER A 96 0.18 -14.02 -4.05
C SER A 96 1.62 -13.93 -3.55
N LYS A 97 2.55 -13.66 -4.46
CA LYS A 97 3.93 -13.28 -4.13
C LYS A 97 4.06 -11.79 -4.39
N GLU A 98 4.11 -11.00 -3.33
CA GLU A 98 4.17 -9.54 -3.41
C GLU A 98 5.51 -9.02 -2.88
N TYR A 99 5.96 -7.90 -3.44
CA TYR A 99 7.18 -7.21 -3.09
C TYR A 99 6.88 -5.72 -2.96
N VAL A 100 7.31 -5.12 -1.86
CA VAL A 100 7.08 -3.69 -1.60
C VAL A 100 8.40 -2.94 -1.66
N ALA A 101 8.48 -1.99 -2.58
CA ALA A 101 9.60 -1.07 -2.71
C ALA A 101 9.22 0.32 -2.17
N ARG A 102 10.12 0.94 -1.40
CA ARG A 102 9.98 2.33 -0.97
C ARG A 102 10.55 3.27 -2.03
N VAL A 103 9.86 4.39 -2.25
CA VAL A 103 10.26 5.42 -3.22
C VAL A 103 10.67 6.70 -2.48
N GLU A 104 11.79 7.28 -2.90
CA GLU A 104 12.32 8.56 -2.40
C GLU A 104 11.89 9.72 -3.28
N GLY A 105 11.68 10.89 -2.68
CA GLY A 105 11.23 12.09 -3.39
C GLY A 105 9.72 12.16 -3.56
N CYS A 106 9.27 12.99 -4.50
CA CYS A 106 7.86 13.15 -4.83
C CYS A 106 7.65 12.95 -6.34
N PHE A 107 7.01 11.83 -6.67
CA PHE A 107 6.51 11.52 -8.01
C PHE A 107 5.00 11.57 -7.94
N ALA A 108 4.39 12.49 -8.68
CA ALA A 108 2.94 12.64 -8.71
C ALA A 108 2.30 11.49 -9.51
N PRO A 109 1.00 11.20 -9.31
CA PRO A 109 0.29 10.28 -10.20
C PRO A 109 0.45 10.73 -11.66
N GLY A 110 0.93 9.82 -12.52
CA GLY A 110 1.15 10.08 -13.94
C GLY A 110 2.52 10.67 -14.29
N ASP A 111 3.40 10.81 -13.31
CA ASP A 111 4.79 11.21 -13.56
C ASP A 111 5.52 10.14 -14.38
N LEU A 112 6.13 10.55 -15.49
CA LEU A 112 6.83 9.66 -16.43
C LEU A 112 8.29 9.43 -16.04
N ARG A 113 8.79 10.14 -15.03
CA ARG A 113 10.17 9.97 -14.55
C ARG A 113 10.29 8.62 -13.83
N PRO A 114 11.37 7.86 -14.04
CA PRO A 114 11.58 6.63 -13.29
C PRO A 114 11.73 6.94 -11.79
N PRO A 115 11.02 6.22 -10.91
CA PRO A 115 11.12 6.42 -9.47
C PRO A 115 12.52 6.09 -8.96
N ARG A 116 12.92 6.80 -7.90
CA ARG A 116 14.16 6.50 -7.17
C ARG A 116 13.81 5.68 -5.95
N TYR A 117 14.35 4.47 -5.86
CA TYR A 117 14.07 3.58 -4.74
C TYR A 117 14.95 3.87 -3.54
N THR A 118 14.36 3.79 -2.34
CA THR A 118 15.08 3.88 -1.09
C THR A 118 16.07 2.72 -0.96
N PRO A 119 17.35 2.98 -0.65
CA PRO A 119 18.31 1.91 -0.43
C PRO A 119 17.86 0.93 0.66
N SER A 120 18.14 -0.36 0.45
CA SER A 120 17.71 -1.43 1.37
C SER A 120 18.15 -1.21 2.83
N THR A 121 19.29 -0.57 3.05
CA THR A 121 19.79 -0.21 4.38
C THR A 121 18.92 0.83 5.08
N GLN A 122 18.40 1.81 4.34
CA GLN A 122 17.49 2.82 4.86
C GLN A 122 16.09 2.23 5.08
N SER A 123 15.59 1.45 4.13
CA SER A 123 14.32 0.73 4.26
C SER A 123 14.33 -0.20 5.49
N ARG A 124 15.42 -0.93 5.71
CA ARG A 124 15.63 -1.74 6.92
C ARG A 124 15.56 -0.92 8.20
N LYS A 125 16.21 0.25 8.24
CA LYS A 125 16.17 1.12 9.43
C LYS A 125 14.74 1.56 9.75
N ALA A 126 13.97 1.92 8.73
CA ALA A 126 12.58 2.34 8.91
C ALA A 126 11.69 1.20 9.42
N VAL A 127 11.83 0.01 8.84
CA VAL A 127 11.11 -1.20 9.29
C VAL A 127 11.48 -1.55 10.73
N ILE A 128 12.77 -1.57 11.08
CA ILE A 128 13.21 -1.82 12.46
C ILE A 128 12.64 -0.76 13.42
N SER A 129 12.56 0.50 13.01
CA SER A 129 11.93 1.55 13.81
C SER A 129 10.45 1.27 14.07
N GLN A 130 9.71 0.81 13.07
CA GLN A 130 8.31 0.42 13.22
C GLN A 130 8.14 -0.78 14.16
N LEU A 131 8.98 -1.81 14.04
CA LEU A 131 8.97 -2.97 14.95
C LEU A 131 9.30 -2.56 16.38
N ARG A 132 10.26 -1.65 16.59
CA ARG A 132 10.55 -1.11 17.93
C ARG A 132 9.36 -0.36 18.50
N TYR A 133 8.70 0.48 17.70
CA TYR A 133 7.49 1.15 18.15
C TYR A 133 6.41 0.14 18.56
N PHE A 134 6.18 -0.89 17.74
CA PHE A 134 5.24 -1.96 18.07
C PHE A 134 5.56 -2.61 19.43
N ARG A 135 6.83 -2.94 19.71
CA ARG A 135 7.25 -3.49 21.02
C ARG A 135 6.92 -2.57 22.19
N THR A 136 6.95 -1.25 22.00
CA THR A 136 6.61 -0.30 23.07
C THR A 136 5.11 -0.28 23.39
N ILE A 137 4.27 -0.63 22.42
CA ILE A 137 2.81 -0.58 22.55
C ILE A 137 2.15 -1.95 22.74
N ILE A 138 2.88 -3.06 22.58
CA ILE A 138 2.32 -4.44 22.58
C ILE A 138 1.59 -4.84 23.87
N LYS A 139 1.79 -4.11 24.97
CA LYS A 139 1.10 -4.35 26.25
C LYS A 139 -0.13 -3.46 26.45
N ASP A 140 -0.37 -2.52 25.54
CA ASP A 140 -1.49 -1.60 25.56
C ASP A 140 -2.48 -1.98 24.44
N GLU A 141 -3.60 -2.56 24.84
CA GLU A 141 -4.62 -3.05 23.91
C GLU A 141 -5.20 -1.93 23.03
N ALA A 142 -5.38 -0.72 23.58
CA ALA A 142 -5.92 0.40 22.82
C ALA A 142 -4.90 0.89 21.78
N ALA A 143 -3.63 0.98 22.17
CA ALA A 143 -2.56 1.36 21.27
C ALA A 143 -2.34 0.31 20.16
N ILE A 144 -2.43 -0.98 20.48
CA ILE A 144 -2.38 -2.06 19.47
C ILE A 144 -3.55 -1.94 18.50
N LYS A 145 -4.79 -1.79 19.01
CA LYS A 145 -5.97 -1.64 18.15
C LYS A 145 -5.81 -0.47 17.19
N GLU A 146 -5.29 0.65 17.66
CA GLU A 146 -5.03 1.81 16.81
C GLU A 146 -3.90 1.56 15.80
N PHE A 147 -2.80 0.93 16.22
CA PHE A 147 -1.69 0.55 15.34
C PHE A 147 -2.16 -0.37 14.21
N ILE A 148 -2.94 -1.40 14.54
CA ILE A 148 -3.48 -2.37 13.59
C ILE A 148 -4.53 -1.70 12.69
N ARG A 149 -5.39 -0.84 13.25
CA ARG A 149 -6.36 -0.07 12.47
C ARG A 149 -5.67 0.75 11.40
N LEU A 150 -4.54 1.38 11.72
CA LEU A 150 -3.74 2.20 10.82
C LEU A 150 -2.78 1.39 9.93
N PHE A 151 -2.72 0.06 10.06
CA PHE A 151 -1.77 -0.80 9.37
C PHE A 151 -2.21 -1.05 7.92
N PRO A 152 -1.51 -0.48 6.91
CA PRO A 152 -1.89 -0.65 5.50
C PRO A 152 -1.74 -2.10 5.03
N PHE A 153 -2.55 -2.52 4.05
CA PHE A 153 -2.55 -3.89 3.53
C PHE A 153 -1.16 -4.36 3.04
N TYR A 154 -0.39 -3.48 2.41
CA TYR A 154 0.94 -3.79 1.88
C TYR A 154 2.02 -3.89 2.97
N SER A 155 1.73 -3.49 4.22
CA SER A 155 2.77 -3.41 5.25
C SER A 155 3.24 -4.78 5.72
N VAL A 156 2.42 -5.84 5.62
CA VAL A 156 2.88 -7.20 5.94
C VAL A 156 3.96 -7.64 4.96
N GLU A 157 3.70 -7.48 3.65
CA GLU A 157 4.64 -7.84 2.59
C GLU A 157 5.92 -7.01 2.65
N GLU A 158 5.84 -5.74 3.09
CA GLU A 158 7.01 -4.92 3.35
C GLU A 158 7.91 -5.47 4.47
N LEU A 159 7.37 -6.21 5.44
CA LEU A 159 8.13 -6.79 6.55
C LEU A 159 8.85 -8.09 6.17
N VAL A 160 8.35 -8.84 5.18
CA VAL A 160 8.83 -10.18 4.81
C VAL A 160 10.35 -10.22 4.56
N PRO A 161 10.96 -9.31 3.78
CA PRO A 161 12.40 -9.33 3.52
C PRO A 161 13.27 -9.08 4.76
N TYR A 162 12.68 -8.67 5.88
CA TYR A 162 13.37 -8.32 7.11
C TYR A 162 13.16 -9.35 8.22
N ILE A 163 12.49 -10.47 7.95
CA ILE A 163 12.36 -11.59 8.90
C ILE A 163 13.75 -12.19 9.15
N ASN A 164 14.17 -12.16 10.41
CA ASN A 164 15.38 -12.82 10.90
C ASN A 164 15.22 -13.14 12.39
N VAL A 165 16.24 -13.75 12.99
CA VAL A 165 16.24 -14.17 14.41
C VAL A 165 15.85 -13.07 15.40
N ASN A 166 16.11 -11.79 15.07
CA ASN A 166 15.82 -10.66 15.94
C ASN A 166 14.46 -10.00 15.72
N THR A 167 13.76 -10.31 14.63
CA THR A 167 12.52 -9.64 14.19
C THR A 167 11.33 -10.59 14.03
N VAL A 168 11.60 -11.90 13.94
CA VAL A 168 10.56 -12.91 13.66
C VAL A 168 9.42 -12.88 14.68
N GLN A 169 9.71 -12.72 15.98
CA GLN A 169 8.68 -12.67 17.01
C GLN A 169 7.76 -11.46 16.84
N ASP A 170 8.32 -10.26 16.61
CA ASP A 170 7.50 -9.06 16.45
C ASP A 170 6.58 -9.17 15.23
N ILE A 171 7.09 -9.74 14.13
CA ILE A 171 6.34 -9.88 12.89
C ILE A 171 5.20 -10.91 13.09
N ILE A 172 5.46 -12.01 13.81
CA ILE A 172 4.43 -12.98 14.20
C ILE A 172 3.36 -12.31 15.09
N ASP A 173 3.79 -11.51 16.07
CA ASP A 173 2.88 -10.82 16.98
C ASP A 173 2.00 -9.81 16.22
N ILE A 174 2.56 -9.06 15.27
CA ILE A 174 1.79 -8.17 14.38
C ILE A 174 0.78 -8.98 13.58
N ALA A 175 1.20 -10.08 12.95
CA ALA A 175 0.32 -10.94 12.15
C ALA A 175 -0.83 -11.53 12.98
N PHE A 176 -0.55 -11.98 14.21
CA PHE A 176 -1.57 -12.48 15.13
C PHE A 176 -2.63 -11.43 15.49
N ASN A 177 -2.20 -10.20 15.74
CA ASN A 177 -3.11 -9.09 16.05
C ASN A 177 -3.91 -8.63 14.83
N LEU A 178 -3.34 -8.70 13.62
CA LEU A 178 -4.05 -8.47 12.36
C LEU A 178 -5.17 -9.49 12.14
N GLN A 179 -4.86 -10.78 12.31
CA GLN A 179 -5.82 -11.88 12.13
C GLN A 179 -7.00 -11.77 13.12
N SER A 180 -6.70 -11.48 14.39
CA SER A 180 -7.71 -11.31 15.44
C SER A 180 -8.72 -10.20 15.10
N MET A 181 -8.28 -9.10 14.48
CA MET A 181 -9.17 -8.04 14.00
C MET A 181 -10.02 -8.48 12.80
N ILE A 182 -9.48 -9.25 11.87
CA ILE A 182 -10.23 -9.80 10.73
C ILE A 182 -11.37 -10.71 11.22
N ASP A 183 -11.09 -11.56 12.20
CA ASP A 183 -12.07 -12.48 12.77
C ASP A 183 -13.17 -11.74 13.55
N LEU A 184 -12.82 -10.70 14.32
CA LEU A 184 -13.81 -9.81 14.96
C LEU A 184 -14.68 -9.10 13.92
N THR A 185 -14.10 -8.58 12.83
CA THR A 185 -14.86 -7.87 11.80
C THR A 185 -15.84 -8.80 11.06
N ARG A 186 -15.54 -10.10 10.96
CA ARG A 186 -16.44 -11.12 10.40
C ARG A 186 -17.56 -11.50 11.38
N GLN A 187 -17.26 -11.58 12.68
CA GLN A 187 -18.25 -11.93 13.71
C GLN A 187 -19.32 -10.85 13.90
N TYR A 188 -19.02 -9.57 13.60
CA TYR A 188 -19.98 -8.45 13.67
C TYR A 188 -20.61 -8.07 12.31
N ARG A 189 -20.40 -8.86 11.25
CA ARG A 189 -21.19 -8.81 10.01
C ARG A 189 -22.19 -9.97 10.01
N CYS A 190 -23.22 -9.84 10.85
CA CYS A 190 -24.47 -10.60 10.78
C CYS A 190 -25.62 -9.61 10.92
#